data_AF-C5K4M6-F1
#
_entry.id   AF-C5K4M6-F1
#
_cell.length_a   1.000
_cell.length_b   1.000
_cell.length_c   1.000
_cell.angle_alpha   90.00
_cell.angle_beta   90.00
_cell.angle_gamma   90.00
#
_symmetry.space_group_name_H-M   'P 1'
#
loop_
_entity.id
_entity.type
_entity.pdbx_description
1 polymer ?
#
loop_
_entity_poly.entity_id
_entity_poly.type
_entity_poly.pdbx_seq_one_letter_code
_entity_poly.pdbx_strand_id
1 'polypeptide(L)'
;MCIFPLAGGSRVDPNYLLERSFSQFQKDKGCIAAKEKVVHLGIISWRVTVVCPDQHSELSHKLEDATEELNKVTADASKKMNFDVKMALTDAFQADQELANAIEERRKILTLPKYAIPFMNPGRLISLSKNGAGDWAMVIKCDKLAEDKGAADLDNSYVVDCIDGSKEGIVRSVPLRALHKISRIRGQLPQAAQEAHNRTEAVKTQCKNMLKAILNHDNFKAHGLPELDPVNEMKIDGEEFSEVSKKMKNAENAKLSNRLMTVPQAERSQLMDLFTKRVHLHEEQTKCADILKNQNTVILRDELRSMKRVLRRLGFVDRNNVVLEKGKLACEISSCDEILLTELVFNNVFEGMSAEHIAALCSCLILDEKSEDATTPENADLAKALDKMKVIAQDVATVMAECKVAGVDTSTYVEDHIRPQLVPAVVAWMEGKPFKDIMQTVEMYEGSVVRVMRRLEELLRELGMAAKLIGHKELEEKMVEGRTKLRRGIVFSASLYL
;
A
#
# COMPACT_ATOMS: atom_id res chain seq x y z
N MET A 1 -1.53 -0.65 26.41
CA MET A 1 -2.34 -1.76 26.98
C MET A 1 -3.56 -1.25 27.80
N CYS A 2 -4.53 -0.54 27.20
CA CYS A 2 -5.53 0.20 28.00
C CYS A 2 -6.83 -0.58 28.25
N ILE A 3 -6.86 -1.40 29.30
CA ILE A 3 -8.12 -1.79 29.96
C ILE A 3 -8.37 -0.74 31.04
N PHE A 4 -9.04 0.36 30.70
CA PHE A 4 -9.45 1.35 31.69
C PHE A 4 -10.43 0.69 32.69
N PRO A 5 -10.18 0.73 34.01
CA PRO A 5 -11.28 0.66 34.95
C PRO A 5 -12.04 1.99 34.83
N LEU A 6 -13.14 2.00 34.09
CA LEU A 6 -14.11 3.08 34.23
C LEU A 6 -14.58 3.08 35.68
N ALA A 7 -14.68 4.28 36.27
CA ALA A 7 -15.32 4.47 37.56
C ALA A 7 -16.71 3.82 37.51
N GLY A 8 -16.88 2.67 38.18
CA GLY A 8 -18.11 1.87 38.12
C GLY A 8 -17.95 0.36 37.89
N GLY A 9 -16.73 -0.18 37.76
CA GLY A 9 -16.51 -1.64 37.83
C GLY A 9 -17.02 -2.46 36.62
N SER A 10 -17.42 -1.81 35.52
CA SER A 10 -17.79 -2.50 34.28
C SER A 10 -16.53 -2.80 33.46
N ARG A 11 -16.22 -4.09 33.25
CA ARG A 11 -15.09 -4.52 32.41
C ARG A 11 -15.38 -4.22 30.94
N VAL A 12 -14.63 -3.30 30.34
CA VAL A 12 -14.64 -3.10 28.88
C VAL A 12 -13.63 -4.06 28.24
N ASP A 13 -14.11 -5.02 27.45
CA ASP A 13 -13.25 -5.93 26.67
C ASP A 13 -12.61 -5.18 25.49
N PRO A 14 -11.32 -5.35 25.18
CA PRO A 14 -10.72 -4.82 23.95
C PRO A 14 -11.52 -5.03 22.65
N ASN A 15 -12.30 -6.11 22.55
CA ASN A 15 -13.21 -6.31 21.41
C ASN A 15 -14.27 -5.19 21.29
N TYR A 16 -14.79 -4.69 22.41
CA TYR A 16 -15.75 -3.59 22.46
C TYR A 16 -15.19 -2.32 21.80
N LEU A 17 -13.89 -2.06 21.98
CA LEU A 17 -13.21 -0.90 21.38
C LEU A 17 -12.99 -1.10 19.88
N LEU A 18 -12.60 -2.29 19.44
CA LEU A 18 -12.41 -2.57 18.01
C LEU A 18 -13.72 -2.43 17.22
N GLU A 19 -14.82 -2.96 17.76
CA GLU A 19 -16.15 -2.86 17.16
C GLU A 19 -16.65 -1.41 17.02
N ARG A 20 -16.22 -0.51 17.92
CA ARG A 20 -16.58 0.92 17.91
C ARG A 20 -15.48 1.82 17.37
N SER A 21 -14.40 1.25 16.84
CA SER A 21 -13.30 2.03 16.30
C SER A 21 -13.73 2.77 15.04
N PHE A 22 -13.16 3.96 14.81
CA PHE A 22 -13.41 4.71 13.59
C PHE A 22 -12.97 3.93 12.34
N SER A 23 -11.90 3.13 12.44
CA SER A 23 -11.46 2.24 11.37
C SER A 23 -12.51 1.19 11.02
N GLN A 24 -13.13 0.56 12.02
CA GLN A 24 -14.24 -0.37 11.80
C GLN A 24 -15.43 0.34 11.16
N PHE A 25 -15.80 1.53 11.67
CA PHE A 25 -16.86 2.35 11.07
C PHE A 25 -16.58 2.71 9.61
N GLN A 26 -15.35 3.09 9.27
CA GLN A 26 -14.94 3.37 7.89
C GLN A 26 -15.03 2.15 7.00
N LYS A 27 -14.62 0.97 7.48
CA LYS A 27 -14.78 -0.30 6.74
C LYS A 27 -16.25 -0.60 6.50
N ASP A 28 -17.09 -0.46 7.53
CA ASP A 28 -18.53 -0.71 7.42
C ASP A 28 -19.16 0.25 6.40
N LYS A 29 -18.79 1.54 6.44
CA LYS A 29 -19.22 2.55 5.47
C LYS A 29 -18.68 2.32 4.06
N GLY A 30 -17.42 1.95 3.91
CA GLY A 30 -16.80 1.63 2.63
C GLY A 30 -17.44 0.40 2.00
N CYS A 31 -17.80 -0.57 2.82
CA CYS A 31 -18.63 -1.70 2.41
C CYS A 31 -19.99 -1.21 1.91
N ILE A 32 -20.71 -0.36 2.64
CA ILE A 32 -21.98 0.23 2.17
C ILE A 32 -21.81 0.98 0.84
N ALA A 33 -20.76 1.79 0.66
CA ALA A 33 -20.53 2.52 -0.59
C ALA A 33 -20.16 1.58 -1.77
N ALA A 34 -19.40 0.52 -1.52
CA ALA A 34 -19.13 -0.52 -2.50
C ALA A 34 -20.42 -1.26 -2.90
N LYS A 35 -21.31 -1.51 -1.93
CA LYS A 35 -22.65 -2.05 -2.15
C LYS A 35 -23.48 -1.12 -3.06
N GLU A 36 -23.42 0.20 -2.86
CA GLU A 36 -24.13 1.19 -3.69
C GLU A 36 -23.59 1.30 -5.13
N LYS A 37 -22.27 1.18 -5.33
CA LYS A 37 -21.65 1.26 -6.67
C LYS A 37 -21.97 0.05 -7.56
N VAL A 38 -22.07 -1.14 -6.98
CA VAL A 38 -22.48 -2.36 -7.71
C VAL A 38 -23.93 -2.22 -8.22
N VAL A 39 -24.81 -1.60 -7.43
CA VAL A 39 -26.20 -1.32 -7.83
C VAL A 39 -26.30 -0.31 -8.99
N HIS A 40 -25.39 0.66 -9.07
CA HIS A 40 -25.42 1.68 -10.12
C HIS A 40 -24.94 1.21 -11.51
N LEU A 41 -24.27 0.06 -11.60
CA LEU A 41 -23.78 -0.51 -12.87
C LEU A 41 -24.81 -1.43 -13.57
N GLY A 42 -26.00 -1.63 -12.98
CA GLY A 42 -27.12 -2.37 -13.55
C GLY A 42 -28.38 -1.51 -13.71
N ILE A 43 -29.03 -1.59 -14.87
CA ILE A 43 -30.11 -0.72 -15.36
C ILE A 43 -31.39 -0.77 -14.50
N ILE A 44 -31.85 0.43 -14.08
CA ILE A 44 -33.20 0.87 -13.64
C ILE A 44 -33.84 0.28 -12.37
N SER A 45 -33.95 1.18 -11.37
CA SER A 45 -35.03 1.40 -10.39
C SER A 45 -35.61 0.19 -9.66
N TRP A 46 -35.21 -0.01 -8.39
CA TRP A 46 -36.12 -0.10 -7.22
C TRP A 46 -35.34 0.30 -5.94
N ARG A 47 -36.10 0.77 -4.93
CA ARG A 47 -35.65 1.34 -3.64
C ARG A 47 -34.49 0.58 -2.98
N VAL A 48 -33.54 1.39 -2.49
CA VAL A 48 -32.46 1.08 -1.54
C VAL A 48 -32.80 -0.10 -0.63
N THR A 49 -32.09 -1.19 -0.80
CA THR A 49 -31.81 -2.14 0.28
C THR A 49 -30.43 -2.71 -0.01
N VAL A 50 -29.55 -2.63 0.99
CA VAL A 50 -28.43 -3.52 1.35
C VAL A 50 -28.05 -4.53 0.24
N VAL A 51 -26.75 -4.72 -0.09
CA VAL A 51 -26.31 -6.02 -0.66
C VAL A 51 -26.68 -7.08 0.37
N CYS A 52 -27.91 -7.55 0.23
CA CYS A 52 -28.57 -8.58 0.99
C CYS A 52 -28.05 -9.91 0.45
N PRO A 53 -28.16 -10.97 1.25
CA PRO A 53 -28.14 -12.35 0.76
C PRO A 53 -28.93 -12.52 -0.57
N ASP A 54 -29.98 -11.72 -0.76
CA ASP A 54 -30.84 -11.68 -1.94
C ASP A 54 -30.15 -11.26 -3.24
N GLN A 55 -29.15 -10.35 -3.25
CA GLN A 55 -28.43 -9.97 -4.49
C GLN A 55 -27.37 -11.00 -4.88
N HIS A 56 -26.70 -11.59 -3.89
CA HIS A 56 -25.87 -12.77 -4.13
C HIS A 56 -26.74 -13.94 -4.63
N SER A 57 -27.96 -14.10 -4.09
CA SER A 57 -28.95 -15.06 -4.55
C SER A 57 -29.43 -14.77 -5.97
N GLU A 58 -29.68 -13.50 -6.32
CA GLU A 58 -30.10 -13.09 -7.66
C GLU A 58 -28.98 -13.30 -8.70
N LEU A 59 -27.74 -12.93 -8.39
CA LEU A 59 -26.58 -13.26 -9.23
C LEU A 59 -26.37 -14.77 -9.34
N SER A 60 -26.61 -15.52 -8.26
CA SER A 60 -26.57 -16.98 -8.28
C SER A 60 -27.63 -17.57 -9.21
N HIS A 61 -28.87 -17.07 -9.17
CA HIS A 61 -29.93 -17.47 -10.10
C HIS A 61 -29.62 -17.08 -11.54
N LYS A 62 -29.14 -15.85 -11.81
CA LYS A 62 -28.72 -15.43 -13.16
C LYS A 62 -27.57 -16.27 -13.70
N LEU A 63 -26.62 -16.65 -12.84
CA LEU A 63 -25.52 -17.53 -13.20
C LEU A 63 -26.01 -18.96 -13.48
N GLU A 64 -26.98 -19.44 -12.70
CA GLU A 64 -27.62 -20.74 -12.88
C GLU A 64 -28.38 -20.79 -14.21
N ASP A 65 -29.21 -19.77 -14.50
CA ASP A 65 -29.92 -19.60 -15.77
C ASP A 65 -28.96 -19.55 -16.97
N ALA A 66 -27.90 -18.73 -16.89
CA ALA A 66 -26.89 -18.63 -17.94
C ALA A 66 -26.10 -19.94 -18.11
N THR A 67 -25.89 -20.68 -17.02
CA THR A 67 -25.21 -21.99 -17.04
C THR A 67 -26.10 -23.04 -17.69
N GLU A 68 -27.40 -23.05 -17.39
CA GLU A 68 -28.37 -23.92 -18.03
C GLU A 68 -28.49 -23.63 -19.53
N GLU A 69 -28.62 -22.36 -19.90
CA GLU A 69 -28.70 -21.92 -21.30
C GLU A 69 -27.44 -22.38 -22.07
N LEU A 70 -26.24 -22.12 -21.52
CA LEU A 70 -24.99 -22.57 -22.11
C LEU A 70 -24.92 -24.10 -22.21
N ASN A 71 -25.31 -24.84 -21.18
CA ASN A 71 -25.28 -26.30 -21.20
C ASN A 71 -26.25 -26.88 -22.24
N LYS A 72 -27.44 -26.29 -22.41
CA LYS A 72 -28.42 -26.70 -23.42
C LYS A 72 -27.84 -26.50 -24.84
N VAL A 73 -27.34 -25.30 -25.14
CA VAL A 73 -26.78 -24.97 -26.46
C VAL A 73 -25.51 -25.77 -26.76
N THR A 74 -24.62 -25.95 -25.78
CA THR A 74 -23.38 -26.73 -25.97
C THR A 74 -23.64 -28.23 -26.11
N ALA A 75 -24.65 -28.79 -25.44
CA ALA A 75 -25.04 -30.19 -25.61
C ALA A 75 -25.60 -30.46 -27.01
N ASP A 76 -26.43 -29.56 -27.52
CA ASP A 76 -26.97 -29.66 -28.89
C ASP A 76 -25.90 -29.48 -29.96
N ALA A 77 -24.93 -28.57 -29.73
CA ALA A 77 -23.77 -28.40 -30.60
C ALA A 77 -22.84 -29.62 -30.56
N SER A 78 -22.56 -30.18 -29.38
CA SER A 78 -21.68 -31.35 -29.22
C SER A 78 -22.22 -32.59 -29.95
N LYS A 79 -23.55 -32.79 -29.94
CA LYS A 79 -24.21 -33.86 -30.72
C LYS A 79 -24.04 -33.70 -32.23
N LYS A 80 -23.98 -32.45 -32.73
CA LYS A 80 -23.79 -32.15 -34.17
C LYS A 80 -22.33 -32.21 -34.59
N MET A 81 -21.40 -31.85 -33.71
CA MET A 81 -20.02 -31.52 -34.06
C MET A 81 -18.98 -32.59 -33.67
N ASN A 82 -19.36 -33.62 -32.92
CA ASN A 82 -18.50 -34.77 -32.56
C ASN A 82 -17.19 -34.39 -31.82
N PHE A 83 -17.23 -33.32 -31.01
CA PHE A 83 -16.20 -32.96 -30.04
C PHE A 83 -16.82 -32.23 -28.84
N ASP A 84 -16.09 -32.11 -27.73
CA ASP A 84 -16.54 -31.37 -26.54
C ASP A 84 -16.47 -29.85 -26.78
N VAL A 85 -17.63 -29.26 -27.07
CA VAL A 85 -17.76 -27.82 -27.35
C VAL A 85 -17.45 -26.98 -26.10
N LYS A 86 -17.72 -27.48 -24.90
CA LYS A 86 -17.51 -26.74 -23.64
C LYS A 86 -16.03 -26.62 -23.30
N MET A 87 -15.28 -27.70 -23.49
CA MET A 87 -13.82 -27.69 -23.35
C MET A 87 -13.20 -26.75 -24.39
N ALA A 88 -13.62 -26.84 -25.65
CA ALA A 88 -13.12 -25.99 -26.72
C ALA A 88 -13.42 -24.49 -26.50
N LEU A 89 -14.59 -24.15 -25.92
CA LEU A 89 -14.94 -22.78 -25.51
C LEU A 89 -14.04 -22.27 -24.39
N THR A 90 -13.73 -23.12 -23.41
CA THR A 90 -12.83 -22.77 -22.31
C THR A 90 -11.42 -22.47 -22.84
N ASP A 91 -10.90 -23.33 -23.70
CA ASP A 91 -9.58 -23.16 -24.32
C ASP A 91 -9.53 -21.89 -25.21
N ALA A 92 -10.61 -21.60 -25.95
CA ALA A 92 -10.70 -20.41 -26.79
C ALA A 92 -10.71 -19.13 -25.95
N PHE A 93 -11.49 -19.13 -24.87
CA PHE A 93 -11.57 -18.00 -23.95
C PHE A 93 -10.24 -17.76 -23.23
N GLN A 94 -9.56 -18.82 -22.79
CA GLN A 94 -8.22 -18.71 -22.19
C GLN A 94 -7.21 -18.16 -23.20
N ALA A 95 -7.18 -18.66 -24.43
CA ALA A 95 -6.30 -18.14 -25.47
C ALA A 95 -6.58 -16.65 -25.78
N ASP A 96 -7.85 -16.23 -25.79
CA ASP A 96 -8.24 -14.83 -25.97
C ASP A 96 -7.77 -13.94 -24.81
N GLN A 97 -7.90 -14.42 -23.56
CA GLN A 97 -7.46 -13.70 -22.38
C GLN A 97 -5.93 -13.61 -22.29
N GLU A 98 -5.21 -14.69 -22.58
CA GLU A 98 -3.74 -14.72 -22.68
C GLU A 98 -3.23 -13.77 -23.77
N LEU A 99 -3.89 -13.76 -24.94
CA LEU A 99 -3.55 -12.85 -26.03
C LEU A 99 -3.77 -11.39 -25.61
N ALA A 100 -4.90 -11.07 -24.98
CA ALA A 100 -5.18 -9.73 -24.48
C ALA A 100 -4.15 -9.26 -23.44
N ASN A 101 -3.79 -10.14 -22.50
CA ASN A 101 -2.77 -9.87 -21.49
C ASN A 101 -1.38 -9.66 -22.12
N ALA A 102 -1.00 -10.50 -23.08
CA ALA A 102 0.29 -10.38 -23.76
C ALA A 102 0.36 -9.11 -24.64
N ILE A 103 -0.75 -8.70 -25.27
CA ILE A 103 -0.85 -7.41 -25.98
C ILE A 103 -0.65 -6.24 -25.01
N GLU A 104 -1.22 -6.31 -23.82
CA GLU A 104 -1.08 -5.27 -22.79
C GLU A 104 0.32 -5.23 -22.18
N GLU A 105 0.95 -6.39 -21.92
CA GLU A 105 2.37 -6.49 -21.53
C GLU A 105 3.26 -5.87 -22.62
N ARG A 106 3.03 -6.23 -23.88
CA ARG A 106 3.76 -5.64 -25.02
C ARG A 106 3.59 -4.13 -25.04
N ARG A 107 2.36 -3.64 -24.85
CA ARG A 107 2.06 -2.21 -24.82
C ARG A 107 2.84 -1.49 -23.72
N LYS A 108 2.88 -2.03 -22.50
CA LYS A 108 3.64 -1.43 -21.39
C LYS A 108 5.11 -1.23 -21.75
N ILE A 109 5.76 -2.26 -22.32
CA ILE A 109 7.15 -2.19 -22.77
C ILE A 109 7.32 -1.11 -23.85
N LEU A 110 6.44 -1.09 -24.85
CA LEU A 110 6.49 -0.10 -25.94
C LEU A 110 6.30 1.34 -25.45
N THR A 111 5.53 1.54 -24.38
CA THR A 111 5.27 2.85 -23.79
C THR A 111 6.32 3.32 -22.80
N LEU A 112 7.35 2.53 -22.50
CA LEU A 112 8.42 2.97 -21.61
C LEU A 112 9.13 4.22 -22.18
N PRO A 113 9.46 5.23 -21.35
CA PRO A 113 10.13 6.45 -21.79
C PRO A 113 11.37 6.21 -22.66
N LYS A 114 12.18 5.21 -22.30
CA LYS A 114 13.39 4.81 -23.05
C LYS A 114 13.12 4.50 -24.52
N TYR A 115 12.00 3.85 -24.83
CA TYR A 115 11.69 3.35 -26.17
C TYR A 115 10.72 4.25 -26.94
N ALA A 116 9.72 4.83 -26.27
CA ALA A 116 8.69 5.61 -26.95
C ALA A 116 9.14 7.03 -27.33
N ILE A 117 9.86 7.73 -26.44
CA ILE A 117 10.21 9.16 -26.57
C ILE A 117 10.94 9.49 -27.89
N PRO A 118 11.94 8.72 -28.34
CA PRO A 118 12.64 9.00 -29.60
C PRO A 118 11.70 9.10 -30.82
N PHE A 119 10.52 8.48 -30.73
CA PHE A 119 9.54 8.46 -31.81
C PHE A 119 8.40 9.48 -31.65
N MET A 120 8.27 10.13 -30.49
CA MET A 120 7.27 11.17 -30.15
C MET A 120 7.57 12.53 -30.79
N ASN A 121 7.95 12.52 -32.06
CA ASN A 121 8.24 13.74 -32.81
C ASN A 121 6.94 14.44 -33.24
N PRO A 122 6.95 15.79 -33.39
CA PRO A 122 5.81 16.53 -33.92
C PRO A 122 5.35 15.95 -35.27
N GLY A 123 4.03 15.78 -35.42
CA GLY A 123 3.38 15.19 -36.58
C GLY A 123 3.28 13.66 -36.57
N ARG A 124 3.90 12.95 -35.62
CA ARG A 124 3.78 11.49 -35.49
C ARG A 124 2.33 11.08 -35.24
N LEU A 125 1.87 10.02 -35.91
CA LEU A 125 0.55 9.44 -35.62
C LEU A 125 0.65 8.38 -34.52
N ILE A 126 -0.22 8.52 -33.51
CA ILE A 126 -0.33 7.64 -32.36
C ILE A 126 -1.78 7.22 -32.18
N SER A 127 -2.02 6.00 -31.71
CA SER A 127 -3.37 5.54 -31.34
C SER A 127 -3.52 5.64 -29.83
N LEU A 128 -4.62 6.23 -29.36
CA LEU A 128 -4.93 6.35 -27.94
C LEU A 128 -5.88 5.23 -27.52
N SER A 129 -5.63 4.60 -26.39
CA SER A 129 -6.55 3.60 -25.85
C SER A 129 -7.79 4.28 -25.27
N LYS A 130 -8.96 4.11 -25.93
CA LYS A 130 -10.28 4.26 -25.33
C LYS A 130 -11.12 3.06 -25.74
N ASN A 131 -11.50 2.22 -24.77
CA ASN A 131 -12.50 1.16 -24.92
C ASN A 131 -12.44 0.38 -26.26
N GLY A 132 -11.26 -0.09 -26.65
CA GLY A 132 -11.09 -1.05 -27.75
C GLY A 132 -11.18 -0.50 -29.19
N ALA A 133 -11.60 0.74 -29.41
CA ALA A 133 -11.58 1.39 -30.73
C ALA A 133 -10.73 2.67 -30.66
N GLY A 134 -9.42 2.52 -30.90
CA GLY A 134 -8.47 3.61 -30.75
C GLY A 134 -8.54 4.61 -31.89
N ASP A 135 -9.02 5.82 -31.60
CA ASP A 135 -8.89 6.97 -32.50
C ASP A 135 -7.40 7.33 -32.66
N TRP A 136 -6.97 7.49 -33.91
CA TRP A 136 -5.63 8.00 -34.20
C TRP A 136 -5.56 9.50 -33.90
N ALA A 137 -4.45 9.92 -33.33
CA ALA A 137 -4.14 11.30 -32.98
C ALA A 137 -2.76 11.68 -33.52
N MET A 138 -2.56 12.97 -33.76
CA MET A 138 -1.28 13.51 -34.23
C MET A 138 -0.54 14.21 -33.09
N VAL A 139 0.71 13.82 -32.84
CA VAL A 139 1.56 14.39 -31.79
C VAL A 139 1.91 15.85 -32.12
N ILE A 140 1.76 16.73 -31.14
CA ILE A 140 2.21 18.13 -31.19
C ILE A 140 3.59 18.21 -30.53
N LYS A 141 3.66 17.79 -29.26
CA LYS A 141 4.85 17.83 -28.42
C LYS A 141 4.79 16.78 -27.31
N CYS A 142 5.93 16.47 -26.73
CA CYS A 142 6.06 15.56 -25.58
C CYS A 142 6.98 16.21 -24.55
N ASP A 143 6.47 16.51 -23.35
CA ASP A 143 7.18 17.22 -22.29
C ASP A 143 7.42 16.32 -21.07
N LYS A 144 8.55 16.51 -20.37
CA LYS A 144 8.81 15.88 -19.06
C LYS A 144 8.12 16.70 -17.96
N LEU A 145 7.30 16.06 -17.14
CA LEU A 145 6.73 16.65 -15.93
C LEU A 145 7.82 16.85 -14.86
N ALA A 146 7.77 17.97 -14.14
CA ALA A 146 8.67 18.23 -13.03
C ALA A 146 8.44 17.22 -11.91
N GLU A 147 9.52 16.70 -11.32
CA GLU A 147 9.46 15.74 -10.22
C GLU A 147 8.92 16.43 -8.95
N ASP A 148 7.66 16.21 -8.62
CA ASP A 148 7.18 16.46 -7.25
C ASP A 148 7.84 15.42 -6.35
N LYS A 149 8.52 15.90 -5.30
CA LYS A 149 9.19 15.09 -4.27
C LYS A 149 8.16 14.23 -3.53
N GLY A 150 7.79 13.07 -4.08
CA GLY A 150 6.85 12.16 -3.41
C GLY A 150 6.28 11.00 -4.24
N ALA A 151 6.47 10.92 -5.56
CA ALA A 151 5.93 9.81 -6.35
C ALA A 151 7.03 9.10 -7.16
N ALA A 152 7.38 7.88 -6.75
CA ALA A 152 8.38 7.02 -7.39
C ALA A 152 7.87 6.33 -8.68
N ASP A 153 6.92 6.93 -9.40
CA ASP A 153 6.40 6.39 -10.66
C ASP A 153 7.07 7.07 -11.85
N LEU A 154 8.14 6.47 -12.36
CA LEU A 154 8.81 6.86 -13.62
C LEU A 154 7.84 6.90 -14.82
N ASP A 155 6.72 6.18 -14.76
CA ASP A 155 5.75 6.06 -15.85
C ASP A 155 4.84 7.29 -16.04
N ASN A 156 4.73 8.16 -15.04
CA ASN A 156 3.96 9.41 -15.13
C ASN A 156 4.83 10.65 -15.41
N SER A 157 6.10 10.47 -15.74
CA SER A 157 7.01 11.61 -15.92
C SER A 157 6.89 12.32 -17.26
N TYR A 158 6.09 11.82 -18.21
CA TYR A 158 5.96 12.40 -19.56
C TYR A 158 4.50 12.58 -20.00
N VAL A 159 4.21 13.73 -20.59
CA VAL A 159 2.90 14.08 -21.16
C VAL A 159 3.04 14.38 -22.63
N VAL A 160 2.17 13.76 -23.44
CA VAL A 160 2.09 13.95 -24.89
C VAL A 160 0.87 14.81 -25.21
N ASP A 161 1.11 15.97 -25.80
CA ASP A 161 0.06 16.79 -26.39
C ASP A 161 -0.22 16.29 -27.80
N CYS A 162 -1.48 15.99 -28.10
CA CYS A 162 -1.90 15.45 -29.38
C CYS A 162 -3.25 16.01 -29.85
N ILE A 163 -3.50 15.99 -31.16
CA ILE A 163 -4.76 16.39 -31.79
C ILE A 163 -5.57 15.14 -32.12
N ASP A 164 -6.73 14.99 -31.51
CA ASP A 164 -7.65 13.85 -31.71
C ASP A 164 -8.46 14.01 -33.00
N GLY A 165 -8.58 12.93 -33.79
CA GLY A 165 -9.33 12.91 -35.06
C GLY A 165 -10.85 12.74 -34.92
N SER A 166 -11.32 12.33 -33.73
CA SER A 166 -12.68 11.80 -33.54
C SER A 166 -13.77 12.87 -33.61
N LYS A 167 -13.69 13.95 -32.84
CA LYS A 167 -14.62 15.10 -32.89
C LYS A 167 -13.86 16.40 -32.58
N GLU A 168 -14.11 17.44 -33.38
CA GLU A 168 -13.62 18.83 -33.19
C GLU A 168 -12.10 19.14 -33.22
N GLY A 169 -11.20 18.17 -33.42
CA GLY A 169 -9.75 18.49 -33.46
C GLY A 169 -9.24 19.00 -32.11
N ILE A 170 -9.80 18.44 -31.03
CA ILE A 170 -9.50 18.80 -29.65
C ILE A 170 -8.05 18.41 -29.35
N VAL A 171 -7.31 19.35 -28.76
CA VAL A 171 -5.98 19.07 -28.22
C VAL A 171 -6.15 18.34 -26.89
N ARG A 172 -5.56 17.15 -26.76
CA ARG A 172 -5.57 16.35 -25.54
C ARG A 172 -4.13 16.15 -25.07
N SER A 173 -3.90 16.43 -23.79
CA SER A 173 -2.68 16.05 -23.09
C SER A 173 -2.91 14.69 -22.44
N VAL A 174 -2.11 13.69 -22.81
CA VAL A 174 -2.22 12.32 -22.31
C VAL A 174 -0.89 11.83 -21.73
N PRO A 175 -0.89 11.01 -20.66
CA PRO A 175 0.33 10.39 -20.20
C PRO A 175 0.81 9.35 -21.23
N LEU A 176 2.12 9.07 -21.24
CA LEU A 176 2.73 8.12 -22.18
C LEU A 176 2.09 6.72 -22.11
N ARG A 177 1.65 6.30 -20.91
CA ARG A 177 0.89 5.04 -20.70
C ARG A 177 -0.48 4.99 -21.35
N ALA A 178 -1.01 6.08 -21.90
CA ALA A 178 -2.29 6.05 -22.62
C ALA A 178 -2.13 5.67 -24.10
N LEU A 179 -0.89 5.59 -24.59
CA LEU A 179 -0.56 5.17 -25.94
C LEU A 179 -0.87 3.68 -26.14
N HIS A 180 -1.50 3.37 -27.26
CA HIS A 180 -1.79 2.00 -27.67
C HIS A 180 -0.88 1.55 -28.82
N LYS A 181 -0.70 2.40 -29.85
CA LYS A 181 0.13 2.12 -31.03
C LYS A 181 0.89 3.36 -31.50
N ILE A 182 2.04 3.18 -32.12
CA ILE A 182 2.85 4.25 -32.72
C ILE A 182 3.04 3.94 -34.21
N SER A 183 2.68 4.87 -35.10
CA SER A 183 2.78 4.67 -36.55
C SER A 183 4.16 5.04 -37.11
N ARG A 184 4.55 4.40 -38.22
CA ARG A 184 5.69 4.83 -39.04
C ARG A 184 5.47 6.19 -39.71
N ILE A 185 4.22 6.61 -39.88
CA ILE A 185 3.85 7.82 -40.62
C ILE A 185 3.94 9.07 -39.73
N ARG A 186 4.41 10.16 -40.34
CA ARG A 186 4.37 11.50 -39.78
C ARG A 186 3.61 12.42 -40.73
N GLY A 187 2.57 13.06 -40.22
CA GLY A 187 1.94 14.19 -40.90
C GLY A 187 2.84 15.42 -40.82
N GLN A 188 2.78 16.28 -41.83
CA GLN A 188 3.49 17.55 -41.82
C GLN A 188 2.73 18.54 -40.93
N LEU A 189 3.09 18.58 -39.65
CA LEU A 189 2.44 19.47 -38.69
C LEU A 189 2.78 20.94 -39.00
N PRO A 190 1.80 21.85 -39.17
CA PRO A 190 2.06 23.28 -39.34
C PRO A 190 2.85 23.85 -38.17
N GLN A 191 3.81 24.75 -38.41
CA GLN A 191 4.59 25.39 -37.32
C GLN A 191 3.68 26.09 -36.30
N ALA A 192 2.63 26.76 -36.77
CA ALA A 192 1.62 27.39 -35.92
C ALA A 192 0.89 26.42 -34.97
N ALA A 193 0.87 25.10 -35.28
CA ALA A 193 0.24 24.10 -34.42
C ALA A 193 1.15 23.67 -33.24
N GLN A 194 2.46 23.89 -33.36
CA GLN A 194 3.45 23.50 -32.34
C GLN A 194 3.43 24.48 -31.15
N GLU A 195 3.17 25.76 -31.40
CA GLU A 195 3.13 26.80 -30.38
C GLU A 195 1.72 27.00 -29.82
N ALA A 196 1.57 26.98 -28.48
CA ALA A 196 0.28 27.10 -27.82
C ALA A 196 -0.51 28.38 -28.20
N HIS A 197 0.19 29.50 -28.36
CA HIS A 197 -0.41 30.80 -28.68
C HIS A 197 -0.97 30.88 -30.11
N ASN A 198 -0.46 30.05 -31.03
CA ASN A 198 -0.77 30.11 -32.46
C ASN A 198 -1.78 29.03 -32.91
N ARG A 199 -2.29 28.20 -31.98
CA ARG A 199 -3.28 27.13 -32.21
C ARG A 199 -4.70 27.67 -32.40
N THR A 200 -4.91 28.45 -33.46
CA THR A 200 -6.24 28.90 -33.87
C THR A 200 -7.12 27.72 -34.35
N GLU A 201 -8.44 27.91 -34.34
CA GLU A 201 -9.41 26.91 -34.84
C GLU A 201 -9.16 26.51 -36.30
N ALA A 202 -8.64 27.43 -37.11
CA ALA A 202 -8.24 27.15 -38.50
C ALA A 202 -7.09 26.12 -38.58
N VAL A 203 -6.08 26.26 -37.73
CA VAL A 203 -4.92 25.34 -37.68
C VAL A 203 -5.34 23.96 -37.15
N LYS A 204 -6.23 23.90 -36.15
CA LYS A 204 -6.81 22.64 -35.66
C LYS A 204 -7.61 21.93 -36.76
N THR A 205 -8.42 22.68 -37.51
CA THR A 205 -9.21 22.16 -38.63
C THR A 205 -8.32 21.64 -39.76
N GLN A 206 -7.21 22.33 -40.07
CA GLN A 206 -6.22 21.87 -41.04
C GLN A 206 -5.57 20.55 -40.61
N CYS A 207 -5.14 20.44 -39.35
CA CYS A 207 -4.55 19.22 -38.80
C CYS A 207 -5.54 18.04 -38.82
N LYS A 208 -6.82 18.30 -38.52
CA LYS A 208 -7.91 17.32 -38.60
C LYS A 208 -8.13 16.83 -40.03
N ASN A 209 -8.18 17.74 -41.00
CA ASN A 209 -8.36 17.39 -42.41
C ASN A 209 -7.17 16.57 -42.94
N MET A 210 -5.95 16.93 -42.52
CA MET A 210 -4.75 16.16 -42.83
C MET A 210 -4.80 14.75 -42.25
N LEU A 211 -5.16 14.62 -40.96
CA LEU A 211 -5.31 13.32 -40.31
C LEU A 211 -6.37 12.46 -41.00
N LYS A 212 -7.52 13.05 -41.36
CA LYS A 212 -8.56 12.35 -42.14
C LYS A 212 -8.09 11.95 -43.53
N ALA A 213 -7.35 12.81 -44.23
CA ALA A 213 -6.79 12.50 -45.55
C ALA A 213 -5.80 11.33 -45.48
N ILE A 214 -4.96 11.30 -44.44
CA ILE A 214 -4.04 10.19 -44.20
C ILE A 214 -4.83 8.91 -43.88
N LEU A 215 -5.77 8.95 -42.95
CA LEU A 215 -6.56 7.76 -42.56
C LEU A 215 -7.41 7.19 -43.71
N ASN A 216 -7.89 8.03 -44.62
CA ASN A 216 -8.75 7.63 -45.74
C ASN A 216 -7.98 7.32 -47.04
N HIS A 217 -6.65 7.39 -47.04
CA HIS A 217 -5.84 7.09 -48.23
C HIS A 217 -5.99 5.61 -48.62
N ASP A 218 -6.10 5.32 -49.92
CA ASP A 218 -6.41 3.97 -50.43
C ASP A 218 -5.43 2.91 -49.92
N ASN A 219 -4.14 3.23 -49.84
CA ASN A 219 -3.09 2.37 -49.28
C ASN A 219 -3.31 1.94 -47.82
N PHE A 220 -4.01 2.74 -47.00
CA PHE A 220 -4.22 2.45 -45.56
C PHE A 220 -5.63 1.97 -45.25
N LYS A 221 -6.57 2.17 -46.18
CA LYS A 221 -7.98 1.80 -46.02
C LYS A 221 -8.20 0.29 -45.87
N ALA A 222 -7.34 -0.52 -46.48
CA ALA A 222 -7.42 -1.99 -46.44
C ALA A 222 -6.67 -2.63 -45.26
N HIS A 223 -5.51 -2.09 -44.86
CA HIS A 223 -4.60 -2.74 -43.91
C HIS A 223 -4.33 -1.92 -42.63
N GLY A 224 -4.88 -0.71 -42.52
CA GLY A 224 -4.58 0.22 -41.43
C GLY A 224 -3.27 0.96 -41.63
N LEU A 225 -2.95 1.88 -40.70
CA LEU A 225 -1.67 2.60 -40.72
C LEU A 225 -0.54 1.65 -40.28
N PRO A 226 0.61 1.64 -40.98
CA PRO A 226 1.76 0.82 -40.59
C PRO A 226 2.29 1.25 -39.21
N GLU A 227 2.46 0.26 -38.34
CA GLU A 227 2.99 0.40 -36.97
C GLU A 227 4.53 0.32 -36.99
N LEU A 228 5.17 1.01 -36.05
CA LEU A 228 6.62 0.87 -35.84
C LEU A 228 6.95 -0.56 -35.40
N ASP A 229 7.97 -1.14 -36.01
CA ASP A 229 8.48 -2.45 -35.62
C ASP A 229 9.28 -2.35 -34.32
N PRO A 230 8.87 -3.04 -33.24
CA PRO A 230 9.55 -2.95 -31.95
C PRO A 230 11.02 -3.39 -31.97
N VAL A 231 11.38 -4.35 -32.81
CA VAL A 231 12.73 -4.94 -32.86
C VAL A 231 13.57 -4.20 -33.89
N ASN A 232 13.08 -4.12 -35.13
CA ASN A 232 13.85 -3.61 -36.25
C ASN A 232 13.97 -2.08 -36.24
N GLU A 233 12.93 -1.37 -35.79
CA GLU A 233 12.88 0.10 -35.84
C GLU A 233 13.08 0.72 -34.45
N MET A 234 12.41 0.19 -33.42
CA MET A 234 12.54 0.72 -32.04
C MET A 234 13.74 0.16 -31.28
N LYS A 235 14.44 -0.86 -31.81
CA LYS A 235 15.63 -1.48 -31.22
C LYS A 235 15.42 -1.94 -29.78
N ILE A 236 14.26 -2.56 -29.55
CA ILE A 236 13.91 -3.15 -28.24
C ILE A 236 14.57 -4.52 -28.18
N ASP A 237 15.84 -4.51 -27.78
CA ASP A 237 16.67 -5.70 -27.66
C ASP A 237 16.65 -6.14 -26.19
N GLY A 238 15.61 -6.88 -25.80
CA GLY A 238 15.42 -7.37 -24.44
C GLY A 238 14.84 -8.78 -24.42
N GLU A 239 15.37 -9.62 -23.52
CA GLU A 239 14.85 -10.97 -23.26
C GLU A 239 13.34 -10.93 -22.95
N GLU A 240 12.94 -9.95 -22.12
CA GLU A 240 11.54 -9.67 -21.75
C GLU A 240 10.62 -9.44 -22.97
N PHE A 241 11.05 -8.64 -23.96
CA PHE A 241 10.24 -8.37 -25.15
C PHE A 241 10.12 -9.60 -26.07
N SER A 242 11.18 -10.39 -26.18
CA SER A 242 11.19 -11.65 -26.94
C SER A 242 10.22 -12.66 -26.34
N GLU A 243 10.20 -12.78 -25.01
CA GLU A 243 9.27 -13.65 -24.29
C GLU A 243 7.82 -13.23 -24.51
N VAL A 244 7.49 -11.95 -24.37
CA VAL A 244 6.12 -11.44 -24.61
C VAL A 244 5.70 -11.70 -26.06
N SER A 245 6.59 -11.49 -27.02
CA SER A 245 6.31 -11.78 -28.44
C SER A 245 6.07 -13.26 -28.71
N LYS A 246 6.79 -14.17 -28.02
CA LYS A 246 6.55 -15.62 -28.09
C LYS A 246 5.20 -15.97 -27.46
N LYS A 247 4.87 -15.42 -26.28
CA LYS A 247 3.56 -15.61 -25.62
C LYS A 247 2.41 -15.20 -26.55
N MET A 248 2.50 -14.04 -27.19
CA MET A 248 1.49 -13.57 -28.16
C MET A 248 1.32 -14.57 -29.32
N LYS A 249 2.41 -14.98 -29.97
CA LYS A 249 2.35 -15.95 -31.09
C LYS A 249 1.78 -17.30 -30.64
N ASN A 250 2.14 -17.77 -29.46
CA ASN A 250 1.63 -19.02 -28.91
C ASN A 250 0.12 -18.93 -28.65
N ALA A 251 -0.37 -17.82 -28.06
CA ALA A 251 -1.79 -17.59 -27.84
C ALA A 251 -2.58 -17.44 -29.16
N GLU A 252 -2.03 -16.75 -30.16
CA GLU A 252 -2.61 -16.66 -31.51
C GLU A 252 -2.71 -18.04 -32.18
N ASN A 253 -1.65 -18.84 -32.09
CA ASN A 253 -1.64 -20.21 -32.62
C ASN A 253 -2.63 -21.12 -31.87
N ALA A 254 -2.71 -21.00 -30.54
CA ALA A 254 -3.68 -21.72 -29.73
C ALA A 254 -5.13 -21.40 -30.17
N LYS A 255 -5.42 -20.12 -30.40
CA LYS A 255 -6.72 -19.66 -30.93
C LYS A 255 -7.01 -20.23 -32.32
N LEU A 256 -6.04 -20.19 -33.25
CA LEU A 256 -6.20 -20.70 -34.62
C LEU A 256 -6.34 -22.22 -34.68
N SER A 257 -5.63 -22.93 -33.80
CA SER A 257 -5.69 -24.40 -33.70
C SER A 257 -6.92 -24.93 -32.96
N ASN A 258 -7.69 -24.04 -32.33
CA ASN A 258 -8.88 -24.42 -31.57
C ASN A 258 -9.96 -25.02 -32.48
N ARG A 259 -10.57 -26.13 -32.05
CA ARG A 259 -11.61 -26.84 -32.78
C ARG A 259 -12.86 -25.99 -33.05
N LEU A 260 -13.12 -24.94 -32.27
CA LEU A 260 -14.20 -23.98 -32.54
C LEU A 260 -14.01 -23.21 -33.85
N MET A 261 -12.80 -23.18 -34.43
CA MET A 261 -12.57 -22.59 -35.74
C MET A 261 -13.26 -23.36 -36.87
N THR A 262 -13.66 -24.62 -36.67
CA THR A 262 -14.43 -25.41 -37.65
C THR A 262 -15.93 -25.09 -37.63
N VAL A 263 -16.39 -24.34 -36.64
CA VAL A 263 -17.80 -23.94 -36.47
C VAL A 263 -18.08 -22.68 -37.30
N PRO A 264 -19.25 -22.55 -37.96
CA PRO A 264 -19.63 -21.32 -38.64
C PRO A 264 -19.52 -20.10 -37.73
N GLN A 265 -19.01 -18.99 -38.28
CA GLN A 265 -18.71 -17.78 -37.51
C GLN A 265 -19.89 -17.27 -36.67
N ALA A 266 -21.12 -17.35 -37.19
CA ALA A 266 -22.33 -16.91 -36.50
C ALA A 266 -22.61 -17.73 -35.23
N GLU A 267 -22.55 -19.06 -35.33
CA GLU A 267 -22.79 -19.99 -34.20
C GLU A 267 -21.66 -19.92 -33.17
N ARG A 268 -20.41 -19.80 -33.64
CA ARG A 268 -19.24 -19.58 -32.77
C ARG A 268 -19.36 -18.29 -31.97
N SER A 269 -19.78 -17.19 -32.61
CA SER A 269 -19.96 -15.89 -31.93
C SER A 269 -21.00 -16.01 -30.81
N GLN A 270 -22.16 -16.62 -31.11
CA GLN A 270 -23.23 -16.81 -30.13
C GLN A 270 -22.78 -17.66 -28.92
N LEU A 271 -22.07 -18.76 -29.17
CA LEU A 271 -21.52 -19.61 -28.11
C LEU A 271 -20.50 -18.86 -27.24
N MET A 272 -19.65 -18.05 -27.87
CA MET A 272 -18.64 -17.25 -27.18
C MET A 272 -19.26 -16.12 -26.36
N ASP A 273 -20.32 -15.49 -26.85
CA ASP A 273 -21.06 -14.44 -26.14
C ASP A 273 -21.73 -15.00 -24.88
N LEU A 274 -22.39 -16.16 -24.99
CA LEU A 274 -23.00 -16.85 -23.84
C LEU A 274 -21.94 -17.31 -22.82
N PHE A 275 -20.81 -17.84 -23.29
CA PHE A 275 -19.70 -18.25 -22.41
C PHE A 275 -19.11 -17.03 -21.67
N THR A 276 -18.84 -15.94 -22.39
CA THR A 276 -18.31 -14.69 -21.82
C THR A 276 -19.28 -14.10 -20.79
N LYS A 277 -20.58 -14.10 -21.08
CA LYS A 277 -21.63 -13.67 -20.13
C LYS A 277 -21.59 -14.50 -18.84
N ARG A 278 -21.46 -15.82 -18.95
CA ARG A 278 -21.34 -16.72 -17.78
C ARG A 278 -20.09 -16.42 -16.96
N VAL A 279 -18.92 -16.31 -17.61
CA VAL A 279 -17.65 -16.03 -16.92
C VAL A 279 -17.73 -14.69 -16.17
N HIS A 280 -18.27 -13.66 -16.83
CA HIS A 280 -18.46 -12.35 -16.22
C HIS A 280 -19.36 -12.41 -14.97
N LEU A 281 -20.52 -13.06 -15.06
CA LEU A 281 -21.42 -13.25 -13.91
C LEU A 281 -20.74 -14.02 -12.76
N HIS A 282 -19.89 -15.00 -13.07
CA HIS A 282 -19.14 -15.74 -12.06
C HIS A 282 -18.05 -14.89 -11.38
N GLU A 283 -17.34 -14.04 -12.13
CA GLU A 283 -16.38 -13.09 -11.56
C GLU A 283 -17.06 -12.05 -10.66
N GLU A 284 -18.24 -11.57 -11.04
CA GLU A 284 -19.02 -10.66 -10.19
C GLU A 284 -19.49 -11.34 -8.90
N GLN A 285 -19.96 -12.59 -9.00
CA GLN A 285 -20.37 -13.38 -7.84
C GLN A 285 -19.21 -13.60 -6.86
N THR A 286 -18.04 -13.98 -7.36
CA THR A 286 -16.85 -14.22 -6.51
C THR A 286 -16.39 -12.94 -5.82
N LYS A 287 -16.33 -11.81 -6.55
CA LYS A 287 -16.04 -10.49 -5.96
C LYS A 287 -17.05 -10.11 -4.88
N CYS A 288 -18.34 -10.31 -5.13
CA CYS A 288 -19.39 -10.06 -4.14
C CYS A 288 -19.24 -10.96 -2.91
N ALA A 289 -18.93 -12.25 -3.10
CA ALA A 289 -18.71 -13.21 -2.01
C ALA A 289 -17.49 -12.82 -1.14
N ASP A 290 -16.40 -12.37 -1.75
CA ASP A 290 -15.20 -11.92 -1.04
C ASP A 290 -15.47 -10.64 -0.24
N ILE A 291 -16.22 -9.68 -0.81
CA ILE A 291 -16.64 -8.46 -0.11
C ILE A 291 -17.52 -8.82 1.10
N LEU A 292 -18.45 -9.76 0.98
CA LEU A 292 -19.30 -10.23 2.08
C LEU A 292 -18.50 -10.95 3.17
N LYS A 293 -17.55 -11.79 2.78
CA LYS A 293 -16.64 -12.46 3.72
C LYS A 293 -15.80 -11.44 4.49
N ASN A 294 -15.29 -10.43 3.78
CA ASN A 294 -14.49 -9.37 4.37
C ASN A 294 -15.32 -8.43 5.25
N GLN A 295 -16.61 -8.23 4.99
CA GLN A 295 -17.52 -7.44 5.84
C GLN A 295 -17.65 -8.00 7.26
N ASN A 296 -17.78 -9.32 7.38
CA ASN A 296 -18.05 -9.97 8.67
C ASN A 296 -16.81 -10.12 9.58
N THR A 297 -15.66 -9.61 9.15
CA THR A 297 -14.42 -9.65 9.95
C THR A 297 -14.21 -8.34 10.70
N VAL A 298 -14.08 -8.39 12.01
CA VAL A 298 -13.67 -7.22 12.80
C VAL A 298 -12.20 -6.91 12.48
N ILE A 299 -11.88 -5.65 12.16
CA ILE A 299 -10.50 -5.22 11.87
C ILE A 299 -9.62 -5.49 13.10
N LEU A 300 -8.37 -5.88 12.87
CA LEU A 300 -7.35 -6.13 13.90
C LEU A 300 -7.70 -7.28 14.87
N ARG A 301 -8.73 -8.09 14.59
CA ARG A 301 -9.13 -9.20 15.47
C ARG A 301 -8.02 -10.24 15.64
N ASP A 302 -7.34 -10.56 14.54
CA ASP A 302 -6.22 -11.51 14.57
C ASP A 302 -5.00 -10.91 15.24
N GLU A 303 -4.71 -9.63 15.03
CA GLU A 303 -3.65 -8.91 15.74
C GLU A 303 -3.91 -8.85 17.26
N LEU A 304 -5.15 -8.54 17.68
CA LEU A 304 -5.54 -8.58 19.09
C LEU A 304 -5.34 -9.98 19.68
N ARG A 305 -5.62 -11.04 18.91
CA ARG A 305 -5.37 -12.41 19.35
C ARG A 305 -3.87 -12.66 19.52
N SER A 306 -3.03 -12.22 18.57
CA SER A 306 -1.57 -12.33 18.66
C SER A 306 -1.03 -11.56 19.87
N MET A 307 -1.45 -10.31 20.07
CA MET A 307 -1.07 -9.49 21.23
C MET A 307 -1.49 -10.12 22.55
N LYS A 308 -2.72 -10.65 22.67
CA LYS A 308 -3.17 -11.38 23.87
C LYS A 308 -2.29 -12.62 24.16
N ARG A 309 -1.71 -13.28 23.14
CA ARG A 309 -0.76 -14.38 23.36
C ARG A 309 0.55 -13.87 23.95
N VAL A 310 1.10 -12.76 23.44
CA VAL A 310 2.31 -12.12 24.00
C VAL A 310 2.11 -11.80 25.48
N LEU A 311 1.00 -11.12 25.82
CA LEU A 311 0.69 -10.75 27.20
C LEU A 311 0.59 -11.95 28.14
N ARG A 312 0.04 -13.08 27.67
CA ARG A 312 0.00 -14.32 28.45
C ARG A 312 1.36 -14.97 28.60
N ARG A 313 2.18 -14.98 27.54
CA ARG A 313 3.51 -15.61 27.56
C ARG A 313 4.49 -14.87 28.44
N LEU A 314 4.44 -13.53 28.44
CA LEU A 314 5.29 -12.70 29.27
C LEU A 314 4.76 -12.52 30.71
N GLY A 315 3.52 -12.97 30.98
CA GLY A 315 2.93 -12.94 32.32
C GLY A 315 2.33 -11.58 32.72
N PHE A 316 1.90 -10.77 31.75
CA PHE A 316 1.12 -9.55 32.00
C PHE A 316 -0.34 -9.86 32.31
N VAL A 317 -0.86 -10.95 31.73
CA VAL A 317 -2.20 -11.48 32.01
C VAL A 317 -2.18 -12.99 32.18
N ASP A 318 -3.10 -13.53 32.96
CA ASP A 318 -3.25 -14.98 33.14
C ASP A 318 -4.00 -15.66 31.98
N ARG A 319 -4.25 -16.97 32.11
CA ARG A 319 -5.00 -17.76 31.11
C ARG A 319 -6.45 -17.29 30.93
N ASN A 320 -7.03 -16.67 31.96
CA ASN A 320 -8.39 -16.12 31.96
C ASN A 320 -8.42 -14.65 31.50
N ASN A 321 -7.29 -14.10 31.07
CA ASN A 321 -7.09 -12.68 30.73
C ASN A 321 -7.31 -11.73 31.91
N VAL A 322 -7.05 -12.19 33.13
CA VAL A 322 -6.96 -11.35 34.33
C VAL A 322 -5.58 -10.72 34.39
N VAL A 323 -5.53 -9.40 34.63
CA VAL A 323 -4.29 -8.62 34.70
C VAL A 323 -3.47 -9.01 35.93
N LEU A 324 -2.18 -9.31 35.72
CA LEU A 324 -1.20 -9.66 36.75
C LEU A 324 -0.36 -8.42 37.14
N GLU A 325 0.57 -8.55 38.09
CA GLU A 325 1.40 -7.44 38.58
C GLU A 325 2.20 -6.75 37.47
N LYS A 326 2.78 -7.52 36.52
CA LYS A 326 3.42 -6.95 35.31
C LYS A 326 2.44 -6.09 34.51
N GLY A 327 1.22 -6.59 34.30
CA GLY A 327 0.18 -5.86 33.59
C GLY A 327 -0.27 -4.58 34.32
N LYS A 328 -0.34 -4.60 35.65
CA LYS A 328 -0.64 -3.40 36.45
C LYS A 328 0.45 -2.33 36.32
N LEU A 329 1.72 -2.72 36.39
CA LEU A 329 2.84 -1.80 36.18
C LEU A 329 2.78 -1.19 34.78
N ALA A 330 2.60 -2.03 33.75
CA ALA A 330 2.55 -1.59 32.36
C ALA A 330 1.40 -0.62 32.05
N CYS A 331 0.26 -0.75 32.75
CA CYS A 331 -0.87 0.18 32.60
C CYS A 331 -0.56 1.61 33.04
N GLU A 332 0.47 1.82 33.88
CA GLU A 332 0.89 3.15 34.36
C GLU A 332 1.97 3.80 33.48
N ILE A 333 2.49 3.07 32.48
CA ILE A 333 3.55 3.55 31.57
C ILE A 333 2.92 4.01 30.26
N SER A 334 3.24 5.24 29.85
CA SER A 334 2.78 5.83 28.59
C SER A 334 3.90 6.55 27.80
N SER A 335 5.03 6.81 28.44
CA SER A 335 6.14 7.59 27.88
C SER A 335 7.08 6.78 26.96
N CYS A 336 7.09 5.44 27.06
CA CYS A 336 7.92 4.53 26.27
C CYS A 336 7.22 3.16 26.07
N ASP A 337 7.92 2.17 25.49
CA ASP A 337 7.42 0.79 25.35
C ASP A 337 7.11 0.19 26.73
N GLU A 338 5.81 -0.01 27.01
CA GLU A 338 5.35 -0.45 28.32
C GLU A 338 5.72 -1.91 28.63
N ILE A 339 5.91 -2.75 27.59
CA ILE A 339 6.26 -4.16 27.76
C ILE A 339 7.73 -4.27 28.10
N LEU A 340 8.59 -3.63 27.31
CA LEU A 340 10.02 -3.66 27.52
C LEU A 340 10.39 -3.10 28.90
N LEU A 341 9.91 -1.90 29.26
CA LEU A 341 10.24 -1.31 30.56
C LEU A 341 9.78 -2.21 31.73
N THR A 342 8.59 -2.81 31.62
CA THR A 342 8.10 -3.73 32.64
C THR A 342 9.00 -4.96 32.78
N GLU A 343 9.45 -5.55 31.67
CA GLU A 343 10.41 -6.66 31.72
C GLU A 343 11.74 -6.24 32.36
N LEU A 344 12.23 -5.02 32.11
CA LEU A 344 13.46 -4.54 32.76
C LEU A 344 13.32 -4.44 34.28
N VAL A 345 12.17 -3.94 34.77
CA VAL A 345 11.87 -3.87 36.21
C VAL A 345 11.84 -5.28 36.80
N PHE A 346 11.07 -6.19 36.22
CA PHE A 346 10.89 -7.55 36.76
C PHE A 346 12.12 -8.46 36.59
N ASN A 347 13.05 -8.11 35.70
CA ASN A 347 14.36 -8.76 35.59
C ASN A 347 15.44 -8.09 36.47
N ASN A 348 15.06 -7.19 37.37
CA ASN A 348 15.96 -6.51 38.30
C ASN A 348 17.15 -5.85 37.59
N VAL A 349 16.89 -5.11 36.50
CA VAL A 349 17.94 -4.37 35.79
C VAL A 349 18.44 -3.18 36.60
N PHE A 350 17.56 -2.53 37.38
CA PHE A 350 17.85 -1.32 38.15
C PHE A 350 18.39 -1.58 39.56
N GLU A 351 18.57 -2.85 39.93
CA GLU A 351 18.99 -3.26 41.27
C GLU A 351 20.39 -2.72 41.60
N GLY A 352 20.56 -2.12 42.78
CA GLY A 352 21.85 -1.56 43.21
C GLY A 352 22.33 -0.30 42.45
N MET A 353 21.60 0.16 41.43
CA MET A 353 21.97 1.38 40.68
C MET A 353 21.57 2.66 41.43
N SER A 354 22.29 3.75 41.20
CA SER A 354 21.92 5.08 41.69
C SER A 354 20.80 5.71 40.85
N ALA A 355 20.13 6.73 41.38
CA ALA A 355 19.06 7.42 40.67
C ALA A 355 19.52 8.03 39.33
N GLU A 356 20.77 8.53 39.26
CA GLU A 356 21.39 9.07 38.05
C GLU A 356 21.58 7.99 36.98
N HIS A 357 22.11 6.84 37.38
CA HIS A 357 22.34 5.74 36.44
C HIS A 357 21.02 5.12 35.95
N ILE A 358 19.99 5.02 36.79
CA ILE A 358 18.68 4.55 36.35
C ILE A 358 18.06 5.51 35.35
N ALA A 359 18.08 6.82 35.63
CA ALA A 359 17.55 7.83 34.72
C ALA A 359 18.33 7.87 33.39
N ALA A 360 19.65 7.73 33.42
CA ALA A 360 20.46 7.63 32.22
C ALA A 360 20.10 6.39 31.39
N LEU A 361 19.91 5.23 32.03
CA LEU A 361 19.49 4.02 31.34
C LEU A 361 18.07 4.16 30.74
N CYS A 362 17.12 4.74 31.49
CA CYS A 362 15.77 5.03 31.00
C CYS A 362 15.74 6.00 29.80
N SER A 363 16.74 6.88 29.67
CA SER A 363 16.85 7.76 28.50
C SER A 363 16.98 6.99 27.19
N CYS A 364 17.48 5.76 27.23
CA CYS A 364 17.60 4.88 26.07
C CYS A 364 16.24 4.50 25.45
N LEU A 365 15.16 4.55 26.24
CA LEU A 365 13.81 4.12 25.84
C LEU A 365 12.95 5.27 25.27
N ILE A 366 13.47 6.51 25.30
CA ILE A 366 12.68 7.74 25.03
C ILE A 366 13.19 8.47 23.79
N LEU A 367 14.46 8.27 23.43
CA LEU A 367 15.08 8.95 22.31
C LEU A 367 14.51 8.45 20.98
N ASP A 368 13.81 9.33 20.25
CA ASP A 368 13.18 9.00 18.96
C ASP A 368 14.09 9.27 17.74
N GLU A 369 15.19 10.00 17.90
CA GLU A 369 16.13 10.30 16.82
C GLU A 369 17.08 9.12 16.58
N LYS A 370 17.22 8.71 15.31
CA LYS A 370 18.22 7.72 14.89
C LYS A 370 19.56 8.42 14.74
N SER A 371 20.62 7.78 15.22
CA SER A 371 22.00 8.20 15.06
C SER A 371 22.83 6.97 14.67
N GLU A 372 23.80 7.16 13.78
CA GLU A 372 24.76 6.12 13.36
C GLU A 372 25.86 5.91 14.40
N ASP A 373 25.95 6.78 15.42
CA ASP A 373 27.00 6.71 16.42
C ASP A 373 26.63 5.70 17.52
N ALA A 374 27.39 4.60 17.54
CA ALA A 374 27.35 3.63 18.62
C ALA A 374 27.99 4.21 19.88
N THR A 375 27.18 4.73 20.80
CA THR A 375 27.66 5.21 22.10
C THR A 375 27.63 4.08 23.13
N THR A 376 28.80 3.65 23.62
CA THR A 376 28.89 2.76 24.79
C THR A 376 29.16 3.61 26.04
N PRO A 377 28.40 3.47 27.14
CA PRO A 377 28.67 4.21 28.36
C PRO A 377 30.07 3.90 28.91
N GLU A 378 30.81 4.92 29.33
CA GLU A 378 32.16 4.73 29.93
C GLU A 378 32.11 3.96 31.26
N ASN A 379 31.02 4.13 32.01
CA ASN A 379 30.82 3.43 33.28
C ASN A 379 30.49 1.94 33.04
N ALA A 380 31.30 1.06 33.61
CA ALA A 380 31.20 -0.39 33.41
C ALA A 380 29.86 -0.98 33.89
N ASP A 381 29.26 -0.44 34.96
CA ASP A 381 28.00 -0.94 35.48
C ASP A 381 26.81 -0.49 34.60
N LEU A 382 26.87 0.74 34.06
CA LEU A 382 25.92 1.19 33.05
C LEU A 382 26.03 0.40 31.75
N ALA A 383 27.24 0.10 31.28
CA ALA A 383 27.47 -0.72 30.09
C ALA A 383 26.87 -2.13 30.28
N LYS A 384 27.11 -2.77 31.42
CA LYS A 384 26.51 -4.07 31.76
C LYS A 384 24.97 -4.00 31.81
N ALA A 385 24.42 -2.95 32.40
CA ALA A 385 22.96 -2.78 32.48
C ALA A 385 22.34 -2.55 31.09
N LEU A 386 23.02 -1.81 30.21
CA LEU A 386 22.62 -1.61 28.82
C LEU A 386 22.68 -2.92 28.02
N ASP A 387 23.71 -3.74 28.21
CA ASP A 387 23.79 -5.05 27.54
C ASP A 387 22.66 -5.98 28.01
N LYS A 388 22.38 -6.01 29.32
CA LYS A 388 21.25 -6.75 29.87
C LYS A 388 19.91 -6.26 29.31
N MET A 389 19.74 -4.94 29.15
CA MET A 389 18.56 -4.34 28.54
C MET A 389 18.37 -4.79 27.08
N LYS A 390 19.45 -4.83 26.29
CA LYS A 390 19.42 -5.31 24.89
C LYS A 390 19.03 -6.78 24.80
N VAL A 391 19.54 -7.63 25.69
CA VAL A 391 19.16 -9.05 25.76
C VAL A 391 17.67 -9.21 26.05
N ILE A 392 17.14 -8.47 27.03
CA ILE A 392 15.71 -8.51 27.36
C ILE A 392 14.85 -8.02 26.19
N ALA A 393 15.26 -6.97 25.48
CA ALA A 393 14.57 -6.52 24.28
C ALA A 393 14.54 -7.59 23.17
N GLN A 394 15.65 -8.31 22.98
CA GLN A 394 15.70 -9.42 22.03
C GLN A 394 14.73 -10.56 22.41
N ASP A 395 14.64 -10.89 23.70
CA ASP A 395 13.72 -11.91 24.20
C ASP A 395 12.25 -11.50 23.98
N VAL A 396 11.93 -10.23 24.28
CA VAL A 396 10.59 -9.66 24.02
C VAL A 396 10.25 -9.73 22.53
N ALA A 397 11.16 -9.30 21.65
CA ALA A 397 10.99 -9.36 20.20
C ALA A 397 10.75 -10.79 19.71
N THR A 398 11.52 -11.75 20.24
CA THR A 398 11.38 -13.17 19.91
C THR A 398 9.98 -13.69 20.29
N VAL A 399 9.50 -13.37 21.49
CA VAL A 399 8.16 -13.76 21.93
C VAL A 399 7.07 -13.10 21.07
N MET A 400 7.24 -11.84 20.68
CA MET A 400 6.31 -11.14 19.78
C MET A 400 6.26 -11.79 18.40
N ALA A 401 7.42 -12.13 17.82
CA ALA A 401 7.54 -12.79 16.52
C ALA A 401 6.91 -14.19 16.54
N GLU A 402 7.21 -15.01 17.55
CA GLU A 402 6.61 -16.33 17.73
C GLU A 402 5.08 -16.27 17.92
N CYS A 403 4.57 -15.18 18.49
CA CYS A 403 3.13 -14.95 18.62
C CYS A 403 2.46 -14.44 17.34
N LYS A 404 3.23 -14.18 16.27
CA LYS A 404 2.77 -13.62 14.99
C LYS A 404 2.15 -12.23 15.15
N VAL A 405 2.80 -11.36 15.90
CA VAL A 405 2.48 -9.93 15.91
C VAL A 405 2.93 -9.32 14.57
N ALA A 406 2.05 -8.59 13.90
CA ALA A 406 2.35 -7.99 12.61
C ALA A 406 3.37 -6.85 12.76
N GLY A 407 4.30 -6.73 11.81
CA GLY A 407 5.25 -5.61 11.76
C GLY A 407 6.44 -5.68 12.74
N VAL A 408 6.59 -6.77 13.50
CA VAL A 408 7.75 -6.96 14.38
C VAL A 408 8.89 -7.61 13.59
N ASP A 409 10.01 -6.91 13.49
CA ASP A 409 11.27 -7.44 12.98
C ASP A 409 12.25 -7.65 14.14
N THR A 410 12.59 -8.90 14.41
CA THR A 410 13.51 -9.27 15.49
C THR A 410 14.92 -8.77 15.27
N SER A 411 15.30 -8.43 14.04
CA SER A 411 16.65 -7.95 13.70
C SER A 411 16.83 -6.47 14.01
N THR A 412 15.77 -5.66 13.92
CA THR A 412 15.85 -4.20 14.14
C THR A 412 15.24 -3.75 15.46
N TYR A 413 14.45 -4.59 16.15
CA TYR A 413 13.73 -4.22 17.37
C TYR A 413 14.63 -3.57 18.44
N VAL A 414 15.82 -4.13 18.68
CA VAL A 414 16.75 -3.57 19.68
C VAL A 414 17.19 -2.15 19.31
N GLU A 415 17.57 -1.91 18.05
CA GLU A 415 18.03 -0.59 17.57
C GLU A 415 16.88 0.42 17.48
N ASP A 416 15.68 -0.05 17.16
CA ASP A 416 14.50 0.79 17.07
C ASP A 416 14.01 1.25 18.45
N HIS A 417 14.20 0.45 19.51
CA HIS A 417 13.67 0.72 20.86
C HIS A 417 14.72 1.13 21.91
N ILE A 418 16.02 0.90 21.70
CA ILE A 418 17.09 1.20 22.66
C ILE A 418 18.17 2.07 22.02
N ARG A 419 18.30 3.31 22.50
CA ARG A 419 19.19 4.32 21.91
C ARG A 419 20.07 5.02 22.96
N PRO A 420 21.33 4.61 23.13
CA PRO A 420 22.17 5.01 24.27
C PRO A 420 22.83 6.39 24.15
N GLN A 421 22.58 7.15 23.08
CA GLN A 421 23.33 8.37 22.75
C GLN A 421 23.26 9.45 23.84
N LEU A 422 22.16 9.53 24.57
CA LEU A 422 21.97 10.52 25.64
C LEU A 422 22.45 10.08 27.02
N VAL A 423 22.92 8.83 27.18
CA VAL A 423 23.34 8.30 28.49
C VAL A 423 24.41 9.20 29.15
N PRO A 424 25.52 9.59 28.47
CA PRO A 424 26.56 10.42 29.10
C PRO A 424 26.03 11.79 29.52
N ALA A 425 25.17 12.38 28.69
CA ALA A 425 24.58 13.69 28.95
C ALA A 425 23.63 13.71 30.14
N VAL A 426 22.81 12.66 30.28
CA VAL A 426 21.88 12.54 31.42
C VAL A 426 22.64 12.36 32.73
N VAL A 427 23.69 11.54 32.75
CA VAL A 427 24.55 11.40 33.95
C VAL A 427 25.18 12.74 34.31
N ALA A 428 25.86 13.39 33.37
CA ALA A 428 26.49 14.70 33.56
C ALA A 428 25.50 15.77 34.05
N TRP A 429 24.26 15.73 33.55
CA TRP A 429 23.21 16.65 33.97
C TRP A 429 22.75 16.37 35.40
N MET A 430 22.57 15.11 35.78
CA MET A 430 22.13 14.80 37.14
C MET A 430 23.22 15.01 38.19
N GLU A 431 24.49 14.96 37.78
CA GLU A 431 25.66 15.36 38.58
C GLU A 431 25.82 16.88 38.76
N GLY A 432 25.04 17.70 38.05
CA GLY A 432 25.03 19.15 38.22
C GLY A 432 25.83 19.96 37.19
N LYS A 433 26.44 19.33 36.17
CA LYS A 433 27.23 20.05 35.15
C LYS A 433 26.38 21.06 34.36
N PRO A 434 26.89 22.23 33.99
CA PRO A 434 26.09 23.23 33.27
C PRO A 434 25.69 22.71 31.88
N PHE A 435 24.54 23.16 31.36
CA PHE A 435 23.99 22.67 30.08
C PHE A 435 24.97 22.80 28.92
N LYS A 436 25.76 23.89 28.90
CA LYS A 436 26.80 24.14 27.89
C LYS A 436 27.82 23.00 27.79
N ASP A 437 28.24 22.44 28.93
CA ASP A 437 29.27 21.40 28.97
C ASP A 437 28.70 20.06 28.49
N ILE A 438 27.40 19.83 28.73
CA ILE A 438 26.71 18.61 28.30
C ILE A 438 26.52 18.58 26.79
N MET A 439 26.21 19.73 26.19
CA MET A 439 26.09 19.84 24.74
C MET A 439 27.41 19.60 23.99
N GLN A 440 28.57 19.62 24.68
CA GLN A 440 29.85 19.23 24.09
C GLN A 440 30.04 17.71 24.00
N THR A 441 29.21 16.93 24.70
CA THR A 441 29.29 15.46 24.77
C THR A 441 28.31 14.75 23.85
N VAL A 442 27.40 15.49 23.19
CA VAL A 442 26.34 14.93 22.36
C VAL A 442 26.23 15.71 21.06
N GLU A 443 26.18 15.00 19.94
CA GLU A 443 25.94 15.57 18.62
C GLU A 443 24.43 15.64 18.33
N MET A 444 23.71 16.44 19.13
CA MET A 444 22.26 16.65 19.00
C MET A 444 21.92 18.12 19.17
N TYR A 445 20.80 18.56 18.59
CA TYR A 445 20.30 19.92 18.82
C TYR A 445 19.86 20.11 20.27
N GLU A 446 20.11 21.29 20.83
CA GLU A 446 19.79 21.64 22.22
C GLU A 446 18.30 21.42 22.53
N GLY A 447 17.44 21.81 21.58
CA GLY A 447 15.99 21.63 21.71
C GLY A 447 15.56 20.16 21.81
N SER A 448 16.24 19.28 21.08
CA SER A 448 16.00 17.83 21.14
C SER A 448 16.41 17.26 22.49
N VAL A 449 17.58 17.65 23.02
CA VAL A 449 18.03 17.24 24.35
C VAL A 449 17.05 17.72 25.43
N VAL A 450 16.62 18.99 25.38
CA VAL A 450 15.63 19.53 26.33
C VAL A 450 14.32 18.75 26.27
N ARG A 451 13.84 18.41 25.06
CA ARG A 451 12.61 17.61 24.89
C ARG A 451 12.76 16.22 25.50
N VAL A 452 13.86 15.52 25.26
CA VAL A 452 14.09 14.18 25.81
C VAL A 452 14.20 14.23 27.34
N MET A 453 14.91 15.21 27.92
CA MET A 453 15.01 15.36 29.38
C MET A 453 13.64 15.61 30.03
N ARG A 454 12.73 16.35 29.38
CA ARG A 454 11.36 16.54 29.88
C ARG A 454 10.51 15.28 29.77
N ARG A 455 10.64 14.52 28.68
CA ARG A 455 10.01 13.19 28.55
C ARG A 455 10.58 12.18 29.56
N LEU A 456 11.87 12.24 29.84
CA LEU A 456 12.53 11.42 30.86
C LEU A 456 11.97 11.72 32.25
N GLU A 457 11.76 12.98 32.59
CA GLU A 457 11.13 13.34 33.86
C GLU A 457 9.73 12.76 34.01
N GLU A 458 8.95 12.77 32.93
CA GLU A 458 7.63 12.15 32.90
C GLU A 458 7.70 10.62 33.03
N LEU A 459 8.65 9.98 32.35
CA LEU A 459 8.86 8.54 32.49
C LEU A 459 9.25 8.16 33.92
N LEU A 460 10.13 8.92 34.58
CA LEU A 460 10.48 8.70 35.98
C LEU A 460 9.26 8.91 36.89
N ARG A 461 8.36 9.82 36.54
CA ARG A 461 7.10 10.04 37.28
C ARG A 461 6.18 8.83 37.16
N GLU A 462 5.95 8.36 35.94
CA GLU A 462 5.16 7.15 35.63
C GLU A 462 5.73 5.92 36.35
N LEU A 463 7.04 5.67 36.21
CA LEU A 463 7.71 4.53 36.83
C LEU A 463 7.68 4.60 38.37
N GLY A 464 7.78 5.79 38.96
CA GLY A 464 7.64 5.97 40.40
C GLY A 464 6.23 5.65 40.91
N MET A 465 5.19 6.08 40.18
CA MET A 465 3.79 5.73 40.50
C MET A 465 3.55 4.22 40.33
N ALA A 466 4.11 3.63 39.27
CA ALA A 466 3.97 2.21 38.98
C ALA A 466 4.70 1.34 40.03
N ALA A 467 5.90 1.75 40.46
CA ALA A 467 6.65 1.10 41.53
C ALA A 467 5.89 1.12 42.86
N LYS A 468 5.26 2.27 43.18
CA LYS A 468 4.37 2.39 44.34
C LYS A 468 3.19 1.44 44.28
N LEU A 469 2.57 1.31 43.10
CA LEU A 469 1.40 0.43 42.87
C LEU A 469 1.73 -1.05 43.17
N ILE A 470 2.92 -1.50 42.79
CA ILE A 470 3.38 -2.89 43.03
C ILE A 470 4.09 -3.08 44.38
N GLY A 471 4.20 -2.04 45.21
CA GLY A 471 4.84 -2.09 46.53
C GLY A 471 6.37 -2.07 46.51
N HIS A 472 7.00 -1.68 45.40
CA HIS A 472 8.46 -1.60 45.27
C HIS A 472 9.01 -0.25 45.77
N LYS A 473 9.14 -0.11 47.09
CA LYS A 473 9.48 1.17 47.74
C LYS A 473 10.84 1.75 47.34
N GLU A 474 11.88 0.92 47.23
CA GLU A 474 13.22 1.43 46.86
C GLU A 474 13.24 2.07 45.46
N LEU A 475 12.58 1.43 44.48
CA LEU A 475 12.46 1.97 43.14
C LEU A 475 11.66 3.27 43.12
N GLU A 476 10.55 3.35 43.88
CA GLU A 476 9.79 4.60 44.07
C GLU A 476 10.68 5.73 44.58
N GLU A 477 11.45 5.49 45.65
CA GLU A 477 12.37 6.48 46.25
C GLU A 477 13.43 6.94 45.24
N LYS A 478 14.06 6.02 44.50
CA LYS A 478 15.04 6.35 43.46
C LYS A 478 14.43 7.17 42.32
N MET A 479 13.18 6.88 41.92
CA MET A 479 12.50 7.65 40.88
C MET A 479 12.22 9.09 41.33
N VAL A 480 11.79 9.28 42.59
CA VAL A 480 11.56 10.61 43.18
C VAL A 480 12.87 11.39 43.28
N GLU A 481 13.94 10.75 43.73
CA GLU A 481 15.28 11.35 43.80
C GLU A 481 15.77 11.76 42.39
N GLY A 482 15.65 10.86 41.41
CA GLY A 482 16.06 11.10 40.03
C GLY A 482 15.33 12.29 39.42
N ARG A 483 14.01 12.40 39.62
CA ARG A 483 13.23 13.56 39.17
C ARG A 483 13.71 14.87 39.80
N THR A 484 14.09 14.84 41.08
CA THR A 484 14.55 16.02 41.81
C THR A 484 15.89 16.51 41.25
N LYS A 485 16.83 15.59 40.99
CA LYS A 485 18.13 15.90 40.37
C LYS A 485 18.00 16.37 38.92
N LEU A 486 17.07 15.78 38.17
CA LEU A 486 16.80 16.10 36.76
C LEU A 486 16.20 17.51 36.60
N ARG A 487 15.27 17.91 37.49
CA ARG A 487 14.53 19.19 37.43
C ARG A 487 15.37 20.39 37.86
N ARG A 488 16.21 20.91 36.97
CA ARG A 488 16.99 22.15 37.20
C ARG A 488 17.20 22.97 35.93
N GLY A 489 17.71 24.19 36.08
CA GLY A 489 18.27 25.01 35.00
C GLY A 489 17.36 25.24 33.78
N ILE A 490 18.00 25.42 32.61
CA ILE A 490 17.34 25.81 31.36
C ILE A 490 16.33 24.77 30.86
N VAL A 491 16.58 23.48 31.11
CA VAL A 491 15.75 22.36 30.65
C VAL A 491 14.31 22.44 31.17
N PHE A 492 14.14 22.95 32.40
CA PHE A 492 12.86 23.04 33.09
C PHE A 492 12.38 24.48 33.29
N SER A 493 12.89 25.41 32.49
CA SER A 493 12.38 26.79 32.49
C SER A 493 10.94 26.85 31.99
N ALA A 494 10.14 27.75 32.60
CA ALA A 494 8.75 27.95 32.24
C ALA A 494 8.63 28.47 30.80
N SER A 495 7.57 28.04 30.11
CA SER A 495 7.20 28.61 28.82
C SER A 495 6.82 30.09 29.00
N LEU A 496 7.12 30.92 27.99
CA LEU A 496 6.67 32.31 27.93
C LEU A 496 5.14 32.44 27.72
N TYR A 497 4.47 31.35 27.37
CA TYR A 497 3.02 31.29 27.12
C TYR A 497 2.20 30.72 28.29
N LEU A 498 2.82 30.55 29.47
CA LEU A 498 2.17 30.07 30.69
C LEU A 498 1.58 31.21 31.52
#